data_AF-A0A075HDC1-F1
#
_entry.id   AF-A0A075HDC1-F1
#
_cell.length_a   1.000
_cell.length_b   1.000
_cell.length_c   1.000
_cell.angle_alpha   90.00
_cell.angle_beta   90.00
_cell.angle_gamma   90.00
#
_symmetry.space_group_name_H-M   'P 1'
#
loop_
_entity.id
_entity.type
_entity.pdbx_description
1 polymer ?
#
loop_
_entity_poly.entity_id
_entity_poly.type
_entity_poly.pdbx_seq_one_letter_code
_entity_poly.pdbx_strand_id
1 'polypeptide(L)'
;MISAIPTAAAEGNDSISWGVEYEWENLNADIEAMTGLPYNDIIQDIEDSADYGGFNLTILNIYSGSTSFYVEQWDDSTELQITDNSGDTHTVSTRVTEITLRHGMLYDAGFMVDWDDTTVMGAPSMEVVLSADYETIVVMDLVYTEYVTSDLMLVGSDLDASANWGIGAGMGLYTDISGNGDSFEMDLDAGINMGWAADSISSEWRLEHPSNVLNMMNNGNDFDWECDVNCGKITGSYATTQSYDISLTGLPMDEFGFEADALDLQISDAIPDAGTFDSDDDDWMMDDGLGFEIPYTFGDQQTITIDDGGTTTTATEVMMDPYPPGMSIMLGYSFANAVMGSGDQTTAAEAMMEAFEGWTEDAEETVVFDTFTCDDGEEIPRDYVNDGEDDCADGSDEGVDEEDLASELEELAMNIYGAFEESDFGKNLESVGEKLEFEMEKYEDLELEFPYVDGDYHALWSNEHSRFVGLQLLGETEAGNVYSVLGPETSAYNNNPPVDIHLEYLVGAAADEAEDAAETADTIEELAPVAAHDVSAIVAALGEHAPESMVVEPPAPPEEGEEEESETSMEESESGGLFGLPGPGFISVVFVVIGAAMIARIMPRRQE
;
A
#
# COMPACT_ATOMS: atom_id res chain seq x y z
N MET A 1 12.38 -1.08 -15.56
CA MET A 1 12.26 -1.10 -17.04
C MET A 1 11.57 0.19 -17.45
N ILE A 2 11.89 0.77 -18.62
CA ILE A 2 11.21 2.00 -19.08
C ILE A 2 9.84 1.59 -19.62
N SER A 3 8.80 1.76 -18.80
CA SER A 3 7.40 1.65 -19.22
C SER A 3 7.13 2.69 -20.32
N ALA A 4 6.43 2.31 -21.38
CA ALA A 4 6.02 3.27 -22.40
C ALA A 4 4.77 3.99 -21.91
N ILE A 5 4.96 5.12 -21.23
CA ILE A 5 3.87 5.97 -20.74
C ILE A 5 2.92 6.27 -21.92
N PRO A 6 1.63 5.92 -21.82
CA PRO A 6 0.64 6.31 -22.82
C PRO A 6 0.46 7.83 -22.73
N THR A 7 1.10 8.57 -23.63
CA THR A 7 0.99 10.04 -23.67
C THR A 7 0.01 10.45 -24.75
N ALA A 8 -1.05 11.17 -24.38
CA ALA A 8 -1.82 11.97 -25.30
C ALA A 8 -1.49 13.45 -25.06
N ALA A 9 -1.87 14.34 -25.97
CA ALA A 9 -1.61 15.76 -25.77
C ALA A 9 -2.78 16.58 -26.29
N ALA A 10 -3.26 17.52 -25.49
CA ALA A 10 -4.30 18.44 -25.91
C ALA A 10 -3.84 19.27 -27.13
N GLU A 11 -4.58 19.19 -28.24
CA GLU A 11 -4.39 20.10 -29.38
C GLU A 11 -5.18 21.41 -29.16
N GLY A 12 -4.78 22.25 -28.21
CA GLY A 12 -5.46 23.54 -28.00
C GLY A 12 -5.27 24.17 -26.62
N ASN A 13 -6.12 25.14 -26.29
CA ASN A 13 -6.18 25.82 -24.98
C ASN A 13 -7.60 25.68 -24.39
N ASP A 14 -8.32 24.64 -24.81
CA ASP A 14 -9.73 24.37 -24.50
C ASP A 14 -9.88 23.10 -23.63
N SER A 15 -8.79 22.59 -23.04
CA SER A 15 -8.85 21.49 -22.07
C SER A 15 -9.48 21.95 -20.75
N ILE A 16 -10.09 21.00 -20.04
CA ILE A 16 -10.59 21.17 -18.69
C ILE A 16 -9.82 20.22 -17.81
N SER A 17 -9.13 20.79 -16.83
CA SER A 17 -8.20 20.06 -15.99
C SER A 17 -8.46 20.37 -14.52
N TRP A 18 -8.31 19.36 -13.69
CA TRP A 18 -8.41 19.48 -12.24
C TRP A 18 -7.60 18.37 -11.59
N GLY A 19 -7.19 18.59 -10.34
CA GLY A 19 -6.43 17.61 -9.60
C GLY A 19 -6.50 17.78 -8.10
N VAL A 20 -5.99 16.78 -7.39
CA VAL A 20 -5.88 16.74 -5.93
C VAL A 20 -4.47 16.33 -5.56
N GLU A 21 -3.89 17.03 -4.59
CA GLU A 21 -2.56 16.73 -4.05
C GLU A 21 -2.61 16.57 -2.52
N TYR A 22 -1.73 15.72 -2.00
CA TYR A 22 -1.52 15.49 -0.59
C TYR A 22 -0.05 15.22 -0.28
N GLU A 23 0.49 15.88 0.73
CA GLU A 23 1.83 15.60 1.28
C GLU A 23 1.71 14.83 2.59
N TRP A 24 2.34 13.64 2.66
CA TRP A 24 2.19 12.70 3.78
C TRP A 24 2.81 13.20 5.09
N GLU A 25 3.70 14.20 5.06
CA GLU A 25 4.23 14.85 6.27
C GLU A 25 3.13 15.52 7.12
N ASN A 26 1.99 15.85 6.50
CA ASN A 26 0.88 16.51 7.17
C ASN A 26 -0.08 15.56 7.90
N LEU A 27 0.09 14.24 7.76
CA LEU A 27 -0.85 13.22 8.29
C LEU A 27 -1.12 13.37 9.78
N ASN A 28 -0.07 13.52 10.59
CA ASN A 28 -0.22 13.65 12.04
C ASN A 28 -0.96 14.95 12.43
N ALA A 29 -0.72 16.04 11.72
CA ALA A 29 -1.41 17.31 11.94
C ALA A 29 -2.88 17.23 11.54
N ASP A 30 -3.19 16.55 10.43
CA ASP A 30 -4.56 16.32 9.98
C ASP A 30 -5.33 15.40 10.94
N ILE A 31 -4.71 14.33 11.45
CA ILE A 31 -5.32 13.45 12.46
C ILE A 31 -5.67 14.26 13.72
N GLU A 32 -4.74 15.07 14.23
CA GLU A 32 -4.99 15.94 15.39
C GLU A 32 -6.13 16.93 15.11
N ALA A 33 -6.12 17.57 13.94
CA ALA A 33 -7.14 18.55 13.56
C ALA A 33 -8.54 17.91 13.40
N MET A 34 -8.61 16.67 12.90
CA MET A 34 -9.85 15.95 12.61
C MET A 34 -10.42 15.19 13.81
N THR A 35 -9.59 14.79 14.77
CA THR A 35 -10.00 13.94 15.89
C THR A 35 -9.84 14.60 17.26
N GLY A 36 -9.03 15.66 17.33
CA GLY A 36 -8.60 16.27 18.59
C GLY A 36 -7.61 15.42 19.39
N LEU A 37 -7.13 14.29 18.84
CA LEU A 37 -6.18 13.41 19.50
C LEU A 37 -4.78 14.05 19.50
N PRO A 38 -4.21 14.37 20.68
CA PRO A 38 -2.87 14.93 20.75
C PRO A 38 -1.85 13.80 20.68
N TYR A 39 -1.67 13.23 19.49
CA TYR A 39 -0.85 12.04 19.24
C TYR A 39 0.57 12.17 19.83
N ASN A 40 1.21 13.32 19.61
CA ASN A 40 2.56 13.59 20.11
C ASN A 40 2.62 13.70 21.65
N ASP A 41 1.58 14.24 22.30
CA ASP A 41 1.54 14.33 23.77
C ASP A 41 1.37 12.95 24.41
N ILE A 42 0.61 12.05 23.76
CA ILE A 42 0.44 10.66 24.22
C ILE A 42 1.78 9.92 24.19
N ILE A 43 2.54 10.05 23.10
CA ILE A 43 3.88 9.45 22.98
C ILE A 43 4.81 10.01 24.07
N GLN A 44 4.85 11.33 24.24
CA GLN A 44 5.68 11.96 25.27
C GLN A 44 5.31 11.50 26.69
N ASP A 45 4.02 11.37 26.99
CA ASP A 45 3.56 10.87 28.29
C ASP A 45 3.98 9.41 28.55
N ILE A 46 4.08 8.59 27.49
CA ILE A 46 4.58 7.21 27.57
C ILE A 46 6.09 7.20 27.86
N GLU A 47 6.88 7.99 27.13
CA GLU A 47 8.33 8.14 27.34
C GLU A 47 8.65 8.68 28.75
N ASP A 48 7.95 9.73 29.19
CA ASP A 48 8.09 10.31 30.53
C ASP A 48 7.75 9.30 31.64
N SER A 49 6.84 8.36 31.36
CA SER A 49 6.47 7.28 32.28
C SER A 49 7.55 6.21 32.40
N ALA A 50 8.19 5.87 31.28
CA ALA A 50 9.35 4.98 31.24
C ALA A 50 10.55 5.60 32.00
N ASP A 51 10.87 6.86 31.70
CA ASP A 51 11.92 7.65 32.36
C ASP A 51 11.72 7.69 33.88
N TYR A 52 10.47 7.88 34.31
CA TYR A 52 10.12 7.87 35.73
C TYR A 52 10.38 6.51 36.38
N GLY A 53 10.12 5.42 35.66
CA GLY A 53 10.42 4.06 36.09
C GLY A 53 11.90 3.69 35.98
N GLY A 54 12.75 4.50 35.35
CA GLY A 54 14.18 4.23 35.17
C GLY A 54 14.52 3.46 33.89
N PHE A 55 13.59 3.37 32.95
CA PHE A 55 13.85 2.91 31.58
C PHE A 55 14.08 4.14 30.70
N ASN A 56 15.01 4.07 29.77
CA ASN A 56 15.10 5.06 28.70
C ASN A 56 14.31 4.52 27.51
N LEU A 57 13.17 5.13 27.22
CA LEU A 57 12.28 4.74 26.12
C LEU A 57 12.24 5.87 25.10
N THR A 58 12.41 5.53 23.83
CA THR A 58 12.27 6.46 22.71
C THR A 58 11.35 5.83 21.66
N ILE A 59 10.32 6.56 21.24
CA ILE A 59 9.37 6.18 20.20
C ILE A 59 9.40 7.25 19.10
N LEU A 60 9.73 6.83 17.89
CA LEU A 60 9.85 7.72 16.73
C LEU A 60 9.02 7.16 15.58
N ASN A 61 8.38 8.05 14.83
CA ASN A 61 7.75 7.75 13.55
C ASN A 61 7.88 8.95 12.62
N ILE A 62 8.03 8.67 11.33
CA ILE A 62 8.17 9.68 10.29
C ILE A 62 7.41 9.23 9.05
N TYR A 63 6.66 10.16 8.47
CA TYR A 63 5.98 9.99 7.18
C TYR A 63 6.57 10.98 6.18
N SER A 64 6.76 10.54 4.94
CA SER A 64 7.08 11.45 3.83
C SER A 64 6.51 10.93 2.51
N GLY A 65 6.60 11.80 1.49
CA GLY A 65 6.12 11.54 0.14
C GLY A 65 4.83 12.28 -0.18
N SER A 66 4.31 12.01 -1.37
CA SER A 66 3.12 12.68 -1.90
C SER A 66 2.14 11.72 -2.58
N THR A 67 0.87 12.09 -2.56
CA THR A 67 -0.16 11.52 -3.43
C THR A 67 -0.73 12.63 -4.31
N SER A 68 -0.79 12.42 -5.62
CA SER A 68 -1.41 13.34 -6.56
C SER A 68 -2.27 12.60 -7.57
N PHE A 69 -3.35 13.25 -7.96
CA PHE A 69 -4.32 12.73 -8.92
C PHE A 69 -4.78 13.86 -9.83
N TYR A 70 -4.56 13.74 -11.13
CA TYR A 70 -4.94 14.73 -12.12
C TYR A 70 -5.86 14.12 -13.18
N VAL A 71 -6.75 14.96 -13.69
CA VAL A 71 -7.63 14.64 -14.80
C VAL A 71 -7.59 15.78 -15.78
N GLU A 72 -7.08 15.54 -16.99
CA GLU A 72 -7.20 16.47 -18.12
C GLU A 72 -8.20 15.92 -19.15
N GLN A 73 -9.07 16.79 -19.67
CA GLN A 73 -10.04 16.41 -20.70
C GLN A 73 -10.10 17.41 -21.85
N TRP A 74 -10.11 16.92 -23.09
CA TRP A 74 -10.28 17.74 -24.30
C TRP A 74 -11.11 17.05 -25.39
N ASP A 75 -11.52 17.81 -26.41
CA ASP A 75 -12.18 17.28 -27.61
C ASP A 75 -11.20 17.33 -28.79
N ASP A 76 -11.15 16.28 -29.60
CA ASP A 76 -10.56 16.33 -30.94
C ASP A 76 -11.68 16.23 -31.99
N SER A 77 -11.85 17.35 -32.71
CA SER A 77 -12.87 17.52 -33.74
C SER A 77 -12.57 16.80 -35.06
N THR A 78 -11.47 16.07 -35.13
CA THR A 78 -11.11 15.25 -36.30
C THR A 78 -12.16 14.17 -36.52
N GLU A 79 -12.82 14.21 -37.67
CA GLU A 79 -13.83 13.21 -38.03
C GLU A 79 -13.16 11.86 -38.34
N LEU A 80 -13.57 10.84 -37.60
CA LEU A 80 -13.16 9.44 -37.75
C LEU A 80 -14.35 8.56 -38.14
N GLN A 81 -14.06 7.39 -38.68
CA GLN A 81 -15.06 6.38 -39.01
C GLN A 81 -14.85 5.18 -38.09
N ILE A 82 -15.76 4.98 -37.14
CA ILE A 82 -15.75 3.85 -36.20
C ILE A 82 -16.91 2.92 -36.54
N THR A 83 -16.65 1.61 -36.47
CA THR A 83 -17.67 0.59 -36.69
C THR A 83 -18.09 0.03 -35.34
N ASP A 84 -19.39 0.04 -35.07
CA ASP A 84 -19.97 -0.55 -33.85
C ASP A 84 -19.92 -2.09 -33.90
N ASN A 85 -20.31 -2.74 -32.79
CA ASN A 85 -20.26 -4.21 -32.70
C ASN A 85 -21.28 -4.91 -33.61
N SER A 86 -22.36 -4.22 -34.00
CA SER A 86 -23.33 -4.70 -35.00
C SER A 86 -22.82 -4.60 -36.45
N GLY A 87 -21.71 -3.91 -36.68
CA GLY A 87 -21.07 -3.77 -38.00
C GLY A 87 -21.49 -2.52 -38.79
N ASP A 88 -22.21 -1.58 -38.17
CA ASP A 88 -22.58 -0.30 -38.76
C ASP A 88 -21.48 0.75 -38.51
N THR A 89 -21.10 1.48 -39.56
CA THR A 89 -20.06 2.53 -39.46
C THR A 89 -20.67 3.90 -39.22
N HIS A 90 -20.15 4.61 -38.22
CA HIS A 90 -20.56 5.95 -37.80
C HIS A 90 -19.44 6.97 -38.01
N THR A 91 -19.81 8.21 -38.32
CA THR A 91 -18.89 9.34 -38.31
C THR A 91 -18.86 9.92 -36.90
N VAL A 92 -17.68 9.97 -36.29
CA VAL A 92 -17.48 10.38 -34.89
C VAL A 92 -16.37 11.41 -34.77
N SER A 93 -16.40 12.18 -33.69
CA SER A 93 -15.25 12.89 -33.13
C SER A 93 -14.82 12.21 -31.83
N THR A 94 -13.64 12.55 -31.31
CA THR A 94 -13.10 11.96 -30.09
C THR A 94 -13.18 12.94 -28.92
N ARG A 95 -13.39 12.39 -27.72
CA ARG A 95 -13.26 13.10 -26.45
C ARG A 95 -12.28 12.31 -25.62
N VAL A 96 -11.22 12.96 -25.18
CA VAL A 96 -10.11 12.30 -24.50
C VAL A 96 -10.15 12.71 -23.03
N THR A 97 -9.91 11.75 -22.16
CA THR A 97 -9.70 11.93 -20.72
C THR A 97 -8.38 11.26 -20.37
N GLU A 98 -7.45 12.05 -19.92
CA GLU A 98 -6.17 11.62 -19.38
C GLU A 98 -6.26 11.62 -17.86
N ILE A 99 -5.71 10.59 -17.22
CA ILE A 99 -5.61 10.51 -15.77
C ILE A 99 -4.18 10.15 -15.41
N THR A 100 -3.60 11.01 -14.58
CA THR A 100 -2.26 10.84 -14.01
C THR A 100 -2.39 10.66 -12.51
N LEU A 101 -2.11 9.45 -12.01
CA LEU A 101 -2.05 9.15 -10.58
C LEU A 101 -0.61 8.86 -10.18
N ARG A 102 -0.16 9.53 -9.13
CA ARG A 102 1.14 9.31 -8.49
C ARG A 102 0.94 9.18 -7.00
N HIS A 103 1.58 8.19 -6.42
CA HIS A 103 1.58 7.94 -5.00
C HIS A 103 2.93 7.35 -4.63
N GLY A 104 3.63 8.02 -3.73
CA GLY A 104 4.80 7.50 -3.05
C GLY A 104 4.68 7.87 -1.58
N MET A 105 4.85 6.90 -0.71
CA MET A 105 4.89 7.13 0.72
C MET A 105 5.99 6.29 1.33
N LEU A 106 6.79 6.93 2.18
CA LEU A 106 7.73 6.27 3.08
C LEU A 106 7.23 6.47 4.51
N TYR A 107 7.30 5.41 5.29
CA TYR A 107 7.04 5.41 6.71
C TYR A 107 8.13 4.65 7.43
N ASP A 108 8.77 5.30 8.40
CA ASP A 108 9.78 4.69 9.25
C ASP A 108 9.38 4.89 10.70
N ALA A 109 9.53 3.84 11.49
CA ALA A 109 9.31 3.83 12.92
C ALA A 109 10.47 3.19 13.65
N GLY A 110 10.77 3.75 14.83
CA GLY A 110 11.76 3.23 15.75
C GLY A 110 11.19 3.19 17.16
N PHE A 111 11.39 2.08 17.85
CA PHE A 111 11.10 1.90 19.26
C PHE A 111 12.37 1.38 19.93
N MET A 112 12.90 2.12 20.89
CA MET A 112 14.11 1.76 21.61
C MET A 112 13.82 1.81 23.10
N VAL A 113 14.16 0.74 23.81
CA VAL A 113 14.13 0.70 25.26
C VAL A 113 15.44 0.14 25.80
N ASP A 114 16.07 0.90 26.69
CA ASP A 114 17.22 0.43 27.46
C ASP A 114 17.01 0.56 28.98
N TRP A 115 17.64 -0.36 29.71
CA TRP A 115 17.65 -0.39 31.16
C TRP A 115 18.89 -1.13 31.68
N ASP A 116 19.45 -0.64 32.79
CA ASP A 116 20.54 -1.31 33.51
C ASP A 116 20.40 -1.19 35.03
N ASP A 117 20.88 -2.20 35.76
CA ASP A 117 21.09 -2.13 37.21
C ASP A 117 22.51 -2.54 37.60
N THR A 118 23.42 -1.57 37.58
CA THR A 118 24.81 -1.75 38.05
C THR A 118 24.96 -1.85 39.57
N THR A 119 23.88 -1.81 40.36
CA THR A 119 23.93 -1.83 41.82
C THR A 119 23.99 -3.25 42.42
N VAL A 120 23.52 -4.25 41.68
CA VAL A 120 23.61 -5.67 42.04
C VAL A 120 24.85 -6.33 41.44
N MET A 121 25.29 -7.47 42.01
CA MET A 121 26.51 -8.14 41.55
C MET A 121 26.37 -8.71 40.13
N GLY A 122 25.15 -9.13 39.75
CA GLY A 122 24.85 -9.67 38.43
C GLY A 122 24.84 -8.62 37.32
N ALA A 123 24.81 -7.32 37.68
CA ALA A 123 24.79 -6.17 36.78
C ALA A 123 23.94 -6.36 35.51
N PRO A 124 22.65 -6.75 35.65
CA PRO A 124 21.83 -7.02 34.48
C PRO A 124 21.57 -5.76 33.66
N SER A 125 21.49 -5.94 32.34
CA SER A 125 21.11 -4.90 31.38
C SER A 125 20.21 -5.48 30.31
N MET A 126 19.41 -4.62 29.70
CA MET A 126 18.53 -4.93 28.58
C MET A 126 18.55 -3.74 27.62
N GLU A 127 18.81 -4.01 26.36
CA GLU A 127 18.61 -3.10 25.24
C GLU A 127 17.73 -3.83 24.21
N VAL A 128 16.63 -3.20 23.82
CA VAL A 128 15.73 -3.72 22.80
C VAL A 128 15.43 -2.60 21.84
N VAL A 129 15.69 -2.87 20.57
CA VAL A 129 15.45 -1.95 19.47
C VAL A 129 14.56 -2.64 18.46
N LEU A 130 13.44 -2.01 18.14
CA LEU A 130 12.49 -2.42 17.14
C LEU A 130 12.44 -1.32 16.08
N SER A 131 12.70 -1.67 14.84
CA SER A 131 12.51 -0.78 13.69
C SER A 131 11.45 -1.36 12.77
N ALA A 132 10.74 -0.48 12.09
CA ALA A 132 9.86 -0.86 11.00
C ALA A 132 9.96 0.19 9.90
N ASP A 133 10.09 -0.26 8.67
CA ASP A 133 9.96 0.58 7.49
C ASP A 133 8.80 0.06 6.63
N TYR A 134 8.17 0.98 5.93
CA TYR A 134 7.05 0.70 5.06
C TYR A 134 7.07 1.68 3.90
N GLU A 135 7.09 1.17 2.69
CA GLU A 135 7.00 1.97 1.48
C GLU A 135 5.83 1.50 0.61
N THR A 136 5.17 2.47 -0.03
CA THR A 136 4.15 2.19 -1.04
C THR A 136 4.33 3.09 -2.24
N ILE A 137 4.24 2.50 -3.42
CA ILE A 137 4.22 3.20 -4.69
C ILE A 137 2.99 2.81 -5.51
N VAL A 138 2.29 3.80 -6.04
CA VAL A 138 1.30 3.62 -7.10
C VAL A 138 1.55 4.67 -8.17
N VAL A 139 1.82 4.22 -9.38
CA VAL A 139 1.94 5.07 -10.57
C VAL A 139 0.93 4.55 -11.58
N MET A 140 0.09 5.40 -12.12
CA MET A 140 -0.88 5.01 -13.13
C MET A 140 -1.08 6.14 -14.12
N ASP A 141 -1.06 5.79 -15.39
CA ASP A 141 -1.30 6.69 -16.52
C ASP A 141 -2.39 6.07 -17.37
N LEU A 142 -3.48 6.81 -17.59
CA LEU A 142 -4.63 6.34 -18.34
C LEU A 142 -4.98 7.34 -19.43
N VAL A 143 -5.20 6.85 -20.64
CA VAL A 143 -5.80 7.62 -21.73
C VAL A 143 -7.08 6.91 -22.15
N TYR A 144 -8.21 7.54 -21.84
CA TYR A 144 -9.54 7.07 -22.23
C TYR A 144 -10.10 7.93 -23.36
N THR A 145 -10.44 7.30 -24.49
CA THR A 145 -10.94 7.98 -25.69
C THR A 145 -12.37 7.57 -25.99
N GLU A 146 -13.34 8.47 -25.83
CA GLU A 146 -14.73 8.27 -26.26
C GLU A 146 -14.91 8.57 -27.75
N TYR A 147 -15.66 7.71 -28.45
CA TYR A 147 -16.07 7.94 -29.84
C TYR A 147 -17.53 8.40 -29.90
N VAL A 148 -17.74 9.68 -30.24
CA VAL A 148 -19.05 10.33 -30.12
C VAL A 148 -19.50 10.92 -31.46
N THR A 149 -20.75 10.65 -31.84
CA THR A 149 -21.36 11.24 -33.05
C THR A 149 -21.72 12.71 -32.86
N SER A 150 -22.00 13.43 -33.95
CA SER A 150 -22.44 14.84 -33.90
C SER A 150 -23.73 15.08 -33.10
N ASP A 151 -24.52 14.04 -32.85
CA ASP A 151 -25.76 14.09 -32.06
C ASP A 151 -25.53 13.66 -30.59
N LEU A 152 -24.28 13.62 -30.10
CA LEU A 152 -23.90 13.17 -28.75
C LEU A 152 -24.33 11.73 -28.43
N MET A 153 -24.25 10.85 -29.42
CA MET A 153 -24.41 9.41 -29.21
C MET A 153 -23.03 8.76 -29.08
N LEU A 154 -22.78 8.07 -27.97
CA LEU A 154 -21.57 7.30 -27.69
C LEU A 154 -21.59 6.01 -28.54
N VAL A 155 -20.55 5.76 -29.34
CA VAL A 155 -20.43 4.56 -30.20
C VAL A 155 -19.56 3.50 -29.54
N GLY A 156 -18.62 3.91 -28.70
CA GLY A 156 -17.66 3.07 -28.01
C GLY A 156 -16.53 3.92 -27.47
N SER A 157 -15.49 3.27 -26.96
CA SER A 157 -14.31 3.92 -26.40
C SER A 157 -13.09 3.03 -26.47
N ASP A 158 -11.91 3.64 -26.37
CA ASP A 158 -10.64 2.94 -26.18
C ASP A 158 -10.03 3.35 -24.84
N LEU A 159 -9.25 2.44 -24.26
CA LEU A 159 -8.44 2.65 -23.07
C LEU A 159 -7.03 2.19 -23.37
N ASP A 160 -6.07 3.08 -23.19
CA ASP A 160 -4.64 2.76 -23.09
C ASP A 160 -4.18 3.12 -21.68
N ALA A 161 -3.51 2.19 -21.01
CA ALA A 161 -3.12 2.35 -19.61
C ALA A 161 -1.76 1.72 -19.32
N SER A 162 -1.00 2.34 -18.43
CA SER A 162 0.13 1.72 -17.73
C SER A 162 -0.05 1.88 -16.23
N ALA A 163 0.51 0.96 -15.47
CA ALA A 163 0.47 1.04 -14.02
C ALA A 163 1.69 0.39 -13.38
N ASN A 164 2.08 0.88 -12.22
CA ASN A 164 3.06 0.30 -11.34
C ASN A 164 2.52 0.36 -9.92
N TRP A 165 2.58 -0.75 -9.21
CA TRP A 165 2.20 -0.89 -7.82
C TRP A 165 3.33 -1.60 -7.09
N GLY A 166 3.72 -1.07 -5.94
CA GLY A 166 4.74 -1.67 -5.10
C GLY A 166 4.42 -1.44 -3.63
N ILE A 167 4.76 -2.43 -2.82
CA ILE A 167 4.71 -2.38 -1.37
C ILE A 167 5.99 -3.01 -0.83
N GLY A 168 6.71 -2.25 -0.03
CA GLY A 168 7.86 -2.70 0.74
C GLY A 168 7.54 -2.61 2.22
N ALA A 169 7.94 -3.60 2.99
CA ALA A 169 7.85 -3.58 4.44
C ALA A 169 9.06 -4.27 5.03
N GLY A 170 9.81 -3.57 5.88
CA GLY A 170 10.89 -4.10 6.67
C GLY A 170 10.57 -4.05 8.15
N MET A 171 11.12 -5.01 8.90
CA MET A 171 11.19 -4.97 10.35
C MET A 171 12.57 -5.39 10.83
N GLY A 172 13.12 -4.62 11.76
CA GLY A 172 14.33 -4.98 12.49
C GLY A 172 14.01 -5.21 13.96
N LEU A 173 14.64 -6.22 14.56
CA LEU A 173 14.62 -6.49 15.99
C LEU A 173 16.04 -6.77 16.46
N TYR A 174 16.60 -5.81 17.20
CA TYR A 174 17.81 -5.99 17.95
C TYR A 174 17.51 -6.17 19.44
N THR A 175 18.15 -7.16 20.07
CA THR A 175 18.09 -7.38 21.52
C THR A 175 19.47 -7.71 22.05
N ASP A 176 19.91 -7.01 23.09
CA ASP A 176 21.04 -7.39 23.95
C ASP A 176 20.55 -7.49 25.39
N ILE A 177 20.62 -8.70 25.95
CA ILE A 177 20.26 -8.96 27.35
C ILE A 177 21.45 -9.58 28.05
N SER A 178 21.91 -8.95 29.12
CA SER A 178 23.03 -9.44 29.91
C SER A 178 22.68 -9.62 31.39
N GLY A 179 23.34 -10.59 32.04
CA GLY A 179 23.14 -10.85 33.47
C GLY A 179 24.05 -11.94 33.99
N ASN A 180 24.60 -11.74 35.19
CA ASN A 180 25.49 -12.70 35.86
C ASN A 180 26.76 -13.07 35.06
N GLY A 181 27.17 -12.22 34.11
CA GLY A 181 28.36 -12.40 33.28
C GLY A 181 28.13 -13.11 31.96
N ASP A 182 26.89 -13.55 31.70
CA ASP A 182 26.45 -14.05 30.41
C ASP A 182 25.62 -12.99 29.66
N SER A 183 25.54 -13.12 28.34
CA SER A 183 24.79 -12.24 27.43
C SER A 183 24.07 -13.07 26.38
N PHE A 184 23.00 -12.51 25.84
CA PHE A 184 22.28 -13.02 24.68
C PHE A 184 22.05 -11.86 23.72
N GLU A 185 22.54 -11.99 22.50
CA GLU A 185 22.40 -10.99 21.44
C GLU A 185 21.62 -11.58 20.26
N MET A 186 20.74 -10.77 19.66
CA MET A 186 19.99 -11.13 18.46
C MET A 186 19.76 -9.87 17.64
N ASP A 187 19.99 -9.93 16.33
CA ASP A 187 19.84 -8.81 15.40
C ASP A 187 19.10 -9.29 14.15
N LEU A 188 17.77 -9.40 14.27
CA LEU A 188 16.91 -9.94 13.23
C LEU A 188 16.47 -8.85 12.27
N ASP A 189 16.67 -9.05 10.98
CA ASP A 189 16.12 -8.20 9.92
C ASP A 189 15.22 -9.05 9.01
N ALA A 190 14.00 -8.58 8.77
CA ALA A 190 13.04 -9.23 7.87
C ALA A 190 12.45 -8.21 6.91
N GLY A 191 12.56 -8.48 5.62
CA GLY A 191 12.07 -7.63 4.54
C GLY A 191 11.09 -8.36 3.64
N ILE A 192 10.09 -7.63 3.15
CA ILE A 192 9.21 -8.10 2.09
C ILE A 192 8.90 -6.95 1.13
N ASN A 193 9.25 -7.16 -0.13
CA ASN A 193 8.90 -6.28 -1.24
C ASN A 193 8.03 -7.06 -2.22
N MET A 194 6.90 -6.50 -2.59
CA MET A 194 6.03 -7.02 -3.64
C MET A 194 5.80 -5.93 -4.68
N GLY A 195 5.84 -6.30 -5.94
CA GLY A 195 5.60 -5.41 -7.06
C GLY A 195 4.65 -6.03 -8.08
N TRP A 196 3.85 -5.18 -8.70
CA TRP A 196 3.09 -5.49 -9.91
C TRP A 196 3.19 -4.29 -10.84
N ALA A 197 3.66 -4.53 -12.06
CA ALA A 197 3.71 -3.54 -13.11
C ALA A 197 2.89 -4.02 -14.31
N ALA A 198 2.21 -3.10 -14.96
CA ALA A 198 1.64 -3.25 -16.28
C ALA A 198 2.33 -2.27 -17.23
N ASP A 199 3.22 -2.81 -18.06
CA ASP A 199 3.88 -2.05 -19.13
C ASP A 199 2.85 -1.52 -20.14
N SER A 200 1.75 -2.26 -20.32
CA SER A 200 0.61 -1.83 -21.11
C SER A 200 -0.64 -2.62 -20.76
N ILE A 201 -1.78 -1.92 -20.76
CA ILE A 201 -3.13 -2.45 -20.80
C ILE A 201 -3.83 -1.65 -21.90
N SER A 202 -4.28 -2.32 -22.95
CA SER A 202 -4.97 -1.69 -24.07
C SER A 202 -6.26 -2.43 -24.34
N SER A 203 -7.38 -1.69 -24.39
CA SER A 203 -8.69 -2.27 -24.65
C SER A 203 -9.59 -1.37 -25.48
N GLU A 204 -10.46 -2.01 -26.25
CA GLU A 204 -11.52 -1.37 -27.00
C GLU A 204 -12.88 -1.84 -26.49
N TRP A 205 -13.79 -0.89 -26.30
CA TRP A 205 -15.20 -1.14 -26.11
C TRP A 205 -15.96 -0.66 -27.34
N ARG A 206 -16.72 -1.55 -27.95
CA ARG A 206 -17.63 -1.21 -29.05
C ARG A 206 -19.04 -1.58 -28.62
N LEU A 207 -19.92 -0.58 -28.56
CA LEU A 207 -21.32 -0.80 -28.24
C LEU A 207 -22.03 -1.53 -29.38
N GLU A 208 -23.14 -2.20 -29.09
CA GLU A 208 -23.94 -2.85 -30.13
C GLU A 208 -24.62 -1.80 -31.03
N HIS A 209 -25.06 -0.69 -30.44
CA HIS A 209 -25.64 0.46 -31.13
C HIS A 209 -25.25 1.74 -30.37
N PRO A 210 -25.21 2.92 -31.03
CA PRO A 210 -24.89 4.16 -30.34
C PRO A 210 -25.82 4.45 -29.13
N SER A 211 -25.23 4.73 -27.97
CA SER A 211 -25.92 5.04 -26.71
C SER A 211 -26.18 6.54 -26.57
N ASN A 212 -27.35 6.91 -26.05
CA ASN A 212 -27.72 8.31 -25.78
C ASN A 212 -27.33 8.79 -24.37
N VAL A 213 -26.44 8.09 -23.66
CA VAL A 213 -26.06 8.39 -22.27
C VAL A 213 -25.63 9.85 -22.08
N LEU A 214 -24.78 10.40 -22.96
CA LEU A 214 -24.34 11.80 -22.88
C LEU A 214 -25.50 12.80 -23.04
N ASN A 215 -26.48 12.48 -23.88
CA ASN A 215 -27.71 13.27 -23.99
C ASN A 215 -28.57 13.18 -22.72
N MET A 216 -28.62 12.02 -22.07
CA MET A 216 -29.32 11.83 -20.80
C MET A 216 -28.66 12.62 -19.68
N MET A 217 -27.33 12.59 -19.60
CA MET A 217 -26.53 13.41 -18.69
C MET A 217 -26.84 14.90 -18.86
N ASN A 218 -26.83 15.38 -20.11
CA ASN A 218 -27.15 16.78 -20.42
C ASN A 218 -28.59 17.21 -20.12
N ASN A 219 -29.53 16.25 -19.99
CA ASN A 219 -30.89 16.55 -19.57
C ASN A 219 -30.99 16.80 -18.05
N GLY A 220 -30.01 16.33 -17.26
CA GLY A 220 -29.92 16.56 -15.82
C GLY A 220 -31.08 15.97 -15.00
N ASN A 221 -31.59 14.80 -15.38
CA ASN A 221 -32.59 14.08 -14.57
C ASN A 221 -32.03 12.69 -14.23
N ASP A 222 -32.43 12.16 -13.07
CA ASP A 222 -32.06 10.81 -12.65
C ASP A 222 -32.39 9.77 -13.71
N PHE A 223 -31.43 8.88 -13.97
CA PHE A 223 -31.62 7.76 -14.87
C PHE A 223 -30.66 6.61 -14.56
N ASP A 224 -31.08 5.40 -14.91
CA ASP A 224 -30.23 4.23 -14.86
C ASP A 224 -29.72 3.95 -16.29
N TRP A 225 -28.39 3.95 -16.45
CA TRP A 225 -27.79 3.48 -17.69
C TRP A 225 -27.72 1.96 -17.66
N GLU A 226 -28.79 1.37 -18.15
CA GLU A 226 -28.95 -0.08 -18.25
C GLU A 226 -28.38 -0.60 -19.55
N CYS A 227 -27.68 -1.72 -19.43
CA CYS A 227 -27.07 -2.42 -20.53
C CYS A 227 -27.21 -3.93 -20.29
N ASP A 228 -28.23 -4.55 -20.91
CA ASP A 228 -28.56 -5.99 -20.74
C ASP A 228 -28.21 -6.86 -21.96
N VAL A 229 -28.28 -6.30 -23.18
CA VAL A 229 -28.08 -7.05 -24.44
C VAL A 229 -27.42 -6.24 -25.55
N ASN A 230 -27.25 -4.93 -25.35
CA ASN A 230 -26.75 -4.01 -26.38
C ASN A 230 -25.39 -3.39 -26.01
N CYS A 231 -24.68 -3.99 -25.05
CA CYS A 231 -23.40 -3.47 -24.55
C CYS A 231 -22.27 -3.66 -25.54
N GLY A 232 -22.51 -4.44 -26.60
CA GLY A 232 -21.46 -4.97 -27.43
C GLY A 232 -20.42 -5.67 -26.57
N LYS A 233 -19.14 -5.44 -26.83
CA LYS A 233 -18.07 -6.18 -26.15
C LYS A 233 -16.84 -5.34 -25.87
N ILE A 234 -16.10 -5.72 -24.82
CA ILE A 234 -14.78 -5.19 -24.49
C ILE A 234 -13.75 -6.25 -24.85
N THR A 235 -12.75 -5.87 -25.64
CA THR A 235 -11.62 -6.74 -25.99
C THR A 235 -10.31 -6.02 -25.80
N GLY A 236 -9.27 -6.71 -25.38
CA GLY A 236 -7.99 -6.06 -25.14
C GLY A 236 -6.83 -7.02 -24.94
N SER A 237 -5.69 -6.43 -24.59
CA SER A 237 -4.45 -7.12 -24.26
C SER A 237 -3.73 -6.42 -23.12
N TYR A 238 -2.88 -7.17 -22.42
CA TYR A 238 -2.00 -6.64 -21.39
C TYR A 238 -0.61 -7.27 -21.47
N ALA A 239 0.36 -6.55 -20.92
CA ALA A 239 1.68 -7.06 -20.59
C ALA A 239 2.02 -6.60 -19.16
N THR A 240 2.29 -7.54 -18.28
CA THR A 240 2.51 -7.30 -16.85
C THR A 240 3.79 -7.98 -16.36
N THR A 241 4.25 -7.58 -15.19
CA THR A 241 5.32 -8.24 -14.44
C THR A 241 4.95 -8.23 -12.97
N GLN A 242 4.96 -9.41 -12.34
CA GLN A 242 4.85 -9.56 -10.90
C GLN A 242 6.24 -9.79 -10.32
N SER A 243 6.61 -9.11 -9.26
CA SER A 243 7.88 -9.31 -8.58
C SER A 243 7.70 -9.48 -7.08
N TYR A 244 8.57 -10.25 -6.47
CA TYR A 244 8.67 -10.33 -5.03
C TYR A 244 10.15 -10.43 -4.62
N ASP A 245 10.44 -9.96 -3.42
CA ASP A 245 11.74 -10.07 -2.77
C ASP A 245 11.47 -10.20 -1.26
N ILE A 246 11.96 -11.27 -0.66
CA ILE A 246 11.75 -11.62 0.75
C ILE A 246 13.12 -11.91 1.35
N SER A 247 13.42 -11.26 2.47
CA SER A 247 14.61 -11.50 3.26
C SER A 247 14.29 -11.82 4.71
N LEU A 248 15.08 -12.70 5.31
CA LEU A 248 15.17 -12.89 6.76
C LEU A 248 16.65 -13.13 7.06
N THR A 249 17.28 -12.24 7.81
CA THR A 249 18.70 -12.32 8.13
C THR A 249 18.95 -12.07 9.62
N GLY A 250 20.11 -12.50 10.11
CA GLY A 250 20.53 -12.20 11.49
C GLY A 250 19.78 -13.03 12.55
N LEU A 251 19.34 -14.22 12.16
CA LEU A 251 18.99 -15.26 13.12
C LEU A 251 20.21 -15.53 14.04
N PRO A 252 20.04 -15.72 15.35
CA PRO A 252 21.16 -15.86 16.30
C PRO A 252 21.77 -17.27 16.23
N MET A 253 22.20 -17.68 15.04
CA MET A 253 22.67 -19.04 14.74
C MET A 253 23.99 -19.36 15.42
N ASP A 254 24.85 -18.37 15.63
CA ASP A 254 26.12 -18.50 16.34
C ASP A 254 25.94 -18.72 17.85
N GLU A 255 24.90 -18.15 18.47
CA GLU A 255 24.47 -18.48 19.84
C GLU A 255 24.06 -19.95 19.96
N PHE A 256 23.64 -20.58 18.85
CA PHE A 256 23.35 -22.01 18.76
C PHE A 256 24.53 -22.85 18.24
N GLY A 257 25.71 -22.25 18.08
CA GLY A 257 26.94 -22.94 17.64
C GLY A 257 27.06 -23.20 16.13
N PHE A 258 26.22 -22.55 15.33
CA PHE A 258 26.26 -22.58 13.86
C PHE A 258 27.01 -21.35 13.30
N GLU A 259 27.14 -21.27 11.97
CA GLU A 259 27.60 -20.03 11.32
C GLU A 259 26.47 -18.98 11.39
N ALA A 260 26.82 -17.70 11.57
CA ALA A 260 25.84 -16.63 11.83
C ALA A 260 24.79 -16.48 10.70
N ASP A 261 25.20 -16.72 9.46
CA ASP A 261 24.38 -16.65 8.24
C ASP A 261 23.81 -18.01 7.81
N ALA A 262 23.91 -19.04 8.66
CA ALA A 262 23.58 -20.42 8.29
C ALA A 262 22.13 -20.62 7.80
N LEU A 263 21.21 -19.76 8.24
CA LEU A 263 19.78 -19.82 7.89
C LEU A 263 19.25 -18.52 7.28
N ASP A 264 20.13 -17.66 6.76
CA ASP A 264 19.66 -16.45 6.07
C ASP A 264 18.78 -16.83 4.88
N LEU A 265 17.62 -16.18 4.77
CA LEU A 265 16.66 -16.33 3.69
C LEU A 265 16.79 -15.12 2.78
N GLN A 266 17.00 -15.33 1.49
CA GLN A 266 16.87 -14.31 0.46
C GLN A 266 16.26 -14.95 -0.78
N ILE A 267 15.00 -14.61 -1.06
CA ILE A 267 14.28 -15.12 -2.23
C ILE A 267 13.72 -13.93 -2.99
N SER A 268 14.05 -13.86 -4.28
CA SER A 268 13.41 -12.90 -5.18
C SER A 268 13.20 -13.48 -6.57
N ASP A 269 12.14 -13.00 -7.23
CA ASP A 269 11.86 -13.33 -8.62
C ASP A 269 11.05 -12.20 -9.29
N ALA A 270 11.09 -12.17 -10.63
CA ALA A 270 10.30 -11.27 -11.46
C ALA A 270 9.70 -12.06 -12.63
N ILE A 271 8.38 -12.19 -12.61
CA ILE A 271 7.61 -13.06 -13.49
C ILE A 271 6.83 -12.20 -14.48
N PRO A 272 7.28 -12.09 -15.74
CA PRO A 272 6.55 -11.40 -16.78
C PRO A 272 5.38 -12.25 -17.28
N ASP A 273 4.27 -11.60 -17.61
CA ASP A 273 3.08 -12.22 -18.20
C ASP A 273 2.49 -11.33 -19.30
N ALA A 274 1.79 -11.94 -20.24
CA ALA A 274 1.08 -11.21 -21.28
C ALA A 274 -0.10 -12.03 -21.80
N GLY A 275 -1.21 -11.35 -22.07
CA GLY A 275 -2.45 -12.02 -22.45
C GLY A 275 -3.38 -11.12 -23.25
N THR A 276 -4.49 -11.73 -23.66
CA THR A 276 -5.61 -11.07 -24.33
C THR A 276 -6.90 -11.47 -23.63
N PHE A 277 -7.87 -10.56 -23.60
CA PHE A 277 -9.18 -10.81 -23.02
C PHE A 277 -10.29 -10.39 -23.99
N ASP A 278 -11.41 -11.11 -23.92
CA ASP A 278 -12.63 -10.83 -24.67
C ASP A 278 -13.82 -11.10 -23.76
N SER A 279 -14.64 -10.08 -23.54
CA SER A 279 -15.78 -10.17 -22.62
C SER A 279 -16.85 -11.17 -23.05
N ASP A 280 -16.84 -11.62 -24.31
CA ASP A 280 -17.73 -12.68 -24.79
C ASP A 280 -17.27 -14.09 -24.38
N ASP A 281 -15.98 -14.27 -24.09
CA ASP A 281 -15.38 -15.56 -23.73
C ASP A 281 -15.23 -15.73 -22.19
N ASP A 282 -15.60 -14.69 -21.43
CA ASP A 282 -15.38 -14.58 -20.00
C ASP A 282 -16.62 -14.99 -19.16
N ASP A 283 -16.62 -16.24 -18.69
CA ASP A 283 -17.68 -16.81 -17.83
C ASP A 283 -17.78 -16.13 -16.44
N TRP A 284 -16.78 -15.32 -16.05
CA TRP A 284 -16.67 -14.71 -14.72
C TRP A 284 -17.54 -13.46 -14.55
N MET A 285 -17.80 -12.72 -15.62
CA MET A 285 -18.59 -11.49 -15.57
C MET A 285 -20.09 -11.81 -15.67
N MET A 286 -20.55 -12.63 -16.62
CA MET A 286 -21.94 -13.14 -16.72
C MET A 286 -22.08 -14.30 -17.73
N ASP A 287 -23.07 -15.18 -17.56
CA ASP A 287 -23.43 -16.33 -18.44
C ASP A 287 -23.91 -15.91 -19.87
N ASP A 288 -24.15 -14.61 -20.11
CA ASP A 288 -24.76 -14.05 -21.34
C ASP A 288 -24.03 -12.79 -21.91
N GLY A 289 -22.79 -12.48 -21.49
CA GLY A 289 -21.97 -11.34 -21.97
C GLY A 289 -21.96 -10.09 -21.07
N LEU A 290 -21.37 -8.97 -21.52
CA LEU A 290 -21.31 -7.72 -20.73
C LEU A 290 -22.70 -7.20 -20.38
N GLY A 291 -22.96 -6.99 -19.09
CA GLY A 291 -24.17 -6.34 -18.61
C GLY A 291 -23.94 -5.51 -17.35
N PHE A 292 -24.57 -4.34 -17.28
CA PHE A 292 -24.47 -3.43 -16.13
C PHE A 292 -25.69 -2.51 -16.01
N GLU A 293 -25.89 -1.98 -14.80
CA GLU A 293 -26.86 -0.93 -14.50
C GLU A 293 -26.13 0.13 -13.67
N ILE A 294 -25.87 1.29 -14.27
CA ILE A 294 -25.21 2.42 -13.58
C ILE A 294 -26.25 3.50 -13.27
N PRO A 295 -26.59 3.73 -12.00
CA PRO A 295 -27.49 4.81 -11.62
C PRO A 295 -26.78 6.16 -11.63
N TYR A 296 -27.36 7.14 -12.33
CA TYR A 296 -26.96 8.54 -12.26
C TYR A 296 -28.02 9.31 -11.48
N THR A 297 -27.67 9.81 -10.30
CA THR A 297 -28.55 10.65 -9.49
C THR A 297 -28.06 12.09 -9.52
N PHE A 298 -28.91 13.00 -9.99
CA PHE A 298 -28.59 14.43 -10.13
C PHE A 298 -29.06 15.21 -8.90
N GLY A 299 -28.15 15.99 -8.34
CA GLY A 299 -28.37 16.87 -7.21
C GLY A 299 -28.65 18.30 -7.64
N ASP A 300 -28.20 19.24 -6.80
CA ASP A 300 -28.42 20.66 -7.03
C ASP A 300 -27.45 21.22 -8.09
N GLN A 301 -27.81 22.37 -8.65
CA GLN A 301 -26.95 23.11 -9.57
C GLN A 301 -26.20 24.22 -8.83
N GLN A 302 -24.93 24.37 -9.18
CA GLN A 302 -24.03 25.35 -8.59
C GLN A 302 -23.18 26.03 -9.66
N THR A 303 -22.77 27.27 -9.38
CA THR A 303 -21.71 27.93 -10.14
C THR A 303 -20.38 27.67 -9.45
N ILE A 304 -19.44 27.11 -10.21
CA ILE A 304 -18.09 26.75 -9.78
C ILE A 304 -17.04 27.47 -10.61
N THR A 305 -15.84 27.65 -10.08
CA THR A 305 -14.65 28.12 -10.81
C THR A 305 -13.89 26.93 -11.40
N ILE A 306 -13.54 26.99 -12.69
CA ILE A 306 -12.87 25.90 -13.43
C ILE A 306 -11.47 26.25 -13.93
N ASP A 307 -10.98 27.47 -13.67
CA ASP A 307 -9.61 27.88 -13.98
C ASP A 307 -9.11 28.99 -13.05
N ASP A 308 -7.79 29.21 -13.04
CA ASP A 308 -7.11 30.28 -12.26
C ASP A 308 -7.49 31.69 -12.72
N GLY A 309 -8.05 31.83 -13.92
CA GLY A 309 -8.57 33.07 -14.46
C GLY A 309 -9.87 33.53 -13.79
N GLY A 310 -10.49 32.67 -12.99
CA GLY A 310 -11.80 32.88 -12.39
C GLY A 310 -12.95 32.63 -13.37
N THR A 311 -12.71 31.86 -14.44
CA THR A 311 -13.78 31.40 -15.34
C THR A 311 -14.70 30.47 -14.57
N THR A 312 -16.00 30.70 -14.72
CA THR A 312 -17.02 29.93 -14.02
C THR A 312 -17.93 29.19 -14.99
N THR A 313 -18.33 27.97 -14.65
CA THR A 313 -19.40 27.23 -15.36
C THR A 313 -20.54 26.87 -14.40
N THR A 314 -21.69 26.51 -14.95
CA THR A 314 -22.76 25.88 -14.18
C THR A 314 -22.53 24.38 -14.16
N ALA A 315 -22.29 23.82 -12.98
CA ALA A 315 -22.18 22.38 -12.77
C ALA A 315 -23.41 21.87 -12.01
N THR A 316 -23.79 20.62 -12.29
CA THR A 316 -24.80 19.88 -11.54
C THR A 316 -24.09 18.79 -10.76
N GLU A 317 -24.41 18.63 -9.49
CA GLU A 317 -23.91 17.52 -8.68
C GLU A 317 -24.45 16.20 -9.22
N VAL A 318 -23.59 15.20 -9.33
CA VAL A 318 -23.96 13.85 -9.73
C VAL A 318 -23.34 12.86 -8.76
N MET A 319 -24.17 11.98 -8.20
CA MET A 319 -23.72 10.88 -7.33
C MET A 319 -23.12 9.74 -8.17
N MET A 320 -21.90 9.92 -8.64
CA MET A 320 -21.07 8.89 -9.26
C MET A 320 -19.60 9.29 -9.26
N ASP A 321 -18.74 8.45 -9.81
CA ASP A 321 -17.32 8.77 -10.01
C ASP A 321 -17.17 9.88 -11.07
N PRO A 322 -16.18 10.78 -10.97
CA PRO A 322 -16.04 11.94 -11.85
C PRO A 322 -15.46 11.61 -13.23
N TYR A 323 -15.82 10.44 -13.77
CA TYR A 323 -15.27 9.88 -15.01
C TYR A 323 -16.31 9.82 -16.12
N PRO A 324 -15.90 9.94 -17.39
CA PRO A 324 -16.82 9.79 -18.51
C PRO A 324 -17.57 8.44 -18.49
N PRO A 325 -18.80 8.38 -19.03
CA PRO A 325 -19.59 7.15 -19.04
C PRO A 325 -18.85 5.95 -19.64
N GLY A 326 -18.64 4.91 -18.83
CA GLY A 326 -18.05 3.64 -19.26
C GLY A 326 -16.57 3.49 -18.95
N MET A 327 -15.88 4.58 -18.59
CA MET A 327 -14.47 4.54 -18.23
C MET A 327 -14.22 3.60 -17.04
N SER A 328 -15.00 3.69 -15.97
CA SER A 328 -14.83 2.84 -14.78
C SER A 328 -15.04 1.35 -15.06
N ILE A 329 -15.98 1.01 -15.96
CA ILE A 329 -16.18 -0.37 -16.40
C ILE A 329 -14.97 -0.87 -17.19
N MET A 330 -14.52 -0.09 -18.19
CA MET A 330 -13.37 -0.49 -19.00
C MET A 330 -12.10 -0.61 -18.16
N LEU A 331 -11.86 0.36 -17.28
CA LEU A 331 -10.72 0.35 -16.37
C LEU A 331 -10.76 -0.89 -15.48
N GLY A 332 -11.87 -1.10 -14.76
CA GLY A 332 -12.03 -2.22 -13.84
C GLY A 332 -11.91 -3.58 -14.54
N TYR A 333 -12.55 -3.76 -15.69
CA TYR A 333 -12.50 -5.01 -16.43
C TYR A 333 -11.12 -5.29 -17.04
N SER A 334 -10.45 -4.27 -17.59
CA SER A 334 -9.12 -4.43 -18.20
C SER A 334 -8.05 -4.71 -17.15
N PHE A 335 -8.07 -3.99 -16.02
CA PHE A 335 -7.15 -4.23 -14.90
C PHE A 335 -7.38 -5.57 -14.22
N ALA A 336 -8.65 -5.98 -14.03
CA ALA A 336 -8.94 -7.29 -13.45
C ALA A 336 -8.33 -8.43 -14.28
N ASN A 337 -8.45 -8.37 -15.62
CA ASN A 337 -7.80 -9.33 -16.52
C ASN A 337 -6.27 -9.28 -16.43
N ALA A 338 -5.67 -8.08 -16.37
CA ALA A 338 -4.23 -7.91 -16.26
C ALA A 338 -3.65 -8.42 -14.93
N VAL A 339 -4.40 -8.27 -13.82
CA VAL A 339 -4.02 -8.76 -12.49
C VAL A 339 -4.21 -10.27 -12.37
N MET A 340 -5.30 -10.82 -12.92
CA MET A 340 -5.51 -12.28 -12.94
C MET A 340 -4.46 -12.99 -13.80
N GLY A 341 -3.92 -12.30 -14.81
CA GLY A 341 -2.92 -12.85 -15.71
C GLY A 341 -3.50 -13.87 -16.69
N SER A 342 -2.62 -14.47 -17.49
CA SER A 342 -2.98 -15.37 -18.59
C SER A 342 -3.41 -16.75 -18.09
N GLY A 343 -3.04 -17.09 -16.85
CA GLY A 343 -3.14 -18.43 -16.29
C GLY A 343 -2.11 -19.41 -16.84
N ASP A 344 -1.24 -18.99 -17.77
CA ASP A 344 -0.18 -19.83 -18.35
C ASP A 344 1.16 -19.71 -17.59
N GLN A 345 1.35 -18.64 -16.81
CA GLN A 345 2.54 -18.41 -16.00
C GLN A 345 2.31 -18.84 -14.54
N THR A 346 3.37 -19.30 -13.89
CA THR A 346 3.39 -19.49 -12.43
C THR A 346 3.12 -18.15 -11.76
N THR A 347 2.26 -18.13 -10.75
CA THR A 347 2.01 -16.90 -10.00
C THR A 347 3.17 -16.57 -9.07
N ALA A 348 3.37 -15.30 -8.72
CA ALA A 348 4.40 -14.91 -7.72
C ALA A 348 4.21 -15.65 -6.39
N ALA A 349 2.96 -15.89 -5.98
CA ALA A 349 2.66 -16.66 -4.77
C ALA A 349 3.11 -18.12 -4.86
N GLU A 350 2.92 -18.78 -6.01
CA GLU A 350 3.37 -20.16 -6.23
C GLU A 350 4.90 -20.24 -6.28
N ALA A 351 5.55 -19.34 -7.02
CA ALA A 351 7.02 -19.28 -7.09
C ALA A 351 7.64 -19.02 -5.71
N MET A 352 7.04 -18.12 -4.93
CA MET A 352 7.45 -17.83 -3.55
C MET A 352 7.29 -19.06 -2.64
N MET A 353 6.18 -19.79 -2.75
CA MET A 353 5.98 -21.02 -1.95
C MET A 353 7.01 -22.10 -2.31
N GLU A 354 7.27 -22.31 -3.60
CA GLU A 354 8.28 -23.29 -4.07
C GLU A 354 9.67 -22.93 -3.55
N ALA A 355 10.06 -21.66 -3.64
CA ALA A 355 11.35 -21.21 -3.14
C ALA A 355 11.47 -21.30 -1.61
N PHE A 356 10.38 -21.02 -0.88
CA PHE A 356 10.33 -21.18 0.58
C PHE A 356 10.41 -22.65 1.01
N GLU A 357 9.77 -23.56 0.27
CA GLU A 357 9.91 -25.01 0.48
C GLU A 357 11.37 -25.44 0.29
N GLY A 358 12.03 -24.96 -0.78
CA GLY A 358 13.45 -25.22 -1.02
C GLY A 358 14.35 -24.73 0.12
N TRP A 359 14.15 -23.50 0.61
CA TRP A 359 14.89 -23.00 1.77
C TRP A 359 14.61 -23.81 3.04
N THR A 360 13.36 -24.26 3.26
CA THR A 360 13.01 -25.07 4.44
C THR A 360 13.72 -26.42 4.42
N GLU A 361 13.85 -27.06 3.25
CA GLU A 361 14.63 -28.29 3.09
C GLU A 361 16.12 -28.07 3.41
N ASP A 362 16.71 -26.98 2.92
CA ASP A 362 18.10 -26.61 3.22
C ASP A 362 18.31 -26.28 4.71
N ALA A 363 17.33 -25.64 5.35
CA ALA A 363 17.33 -25.35 6.77
C ALA A 363 17.27 -26.63 7.63
N GLU A 364 16.44 -27.61 7.25
CA GLU A 364 16.39 -28.92 7.90
C GLU A 364 17.72 -29.70 7.77
N GLU A 365 18.44 -29.56 6.66
CA GLU A 365 19.79 -30.15 6.49
C GLU A 365 20.86 -29.40 7.29
N THR A 366 20.72 -28.08 7.43
CA THR A 366 21.70 -27.23 8.13
C THR A 366 21.58 -27.35 9.65
N VAL A 367 20.36 -27.46 10.20
CA VAL A 367 20.10 -27.68 11.63
C VAL A 367 20.10 -29.18 11.94
N VAL A 368 21.18 -29.87 11.56
CA VAL A 368 21.45 -31.23 12.02
C VAL A 368 22.50 -31.16 13.11
N PHE A 369 22.11 -31.46 14.34
CA PHE A 369 23.06 -31.65 15.44
C PHE A 369 23.85 -32.94 15.19
N ASP A 370 24.86 -32.88 14.33
CA ASP A 370 25.45 -34.04 13.68
C ASP A 370 26.27 -34.94 14.62
N THR A 371 26.60 -34.44 15.82
CA THR A 371 27.47 -35.16 16.76
C THR A 371 26.94 -35.12 18.19
N PHE A 372 26.99 -36.27 18.86
CA PHE A 372 26.82 -36.43 20.30
C PHE A 372 28.18 -36.80 20.90
N THR A 373 28.59 -36.09 21.97
CA THR A 373 29.84 -36.38 22.67
C THR A 373 29.55 -37.31 23.85
N CYS A 374 30.09 -38.52 23.80
CA CYS A 374 30.08 -39.49 24.88
C CYS A 374 30.76 -38.94 26.14
N ASP A 375 30.39 -39.46 27.32
CA ASP A 375 30.98 -39.08 28.61
C ASP A 375 32.52 -39.31 28.69
N ASP A 376 33.05 -40.19 27.84
CA ASP A 376 34.48 -40.48 27.71
C ASP A 376 35.21 -39.61 26.67
N GLY A 377 34.49 -38.71 26.00
CA GLY A 377 34.99 -37.76 25.01
C GLY A 377 35.08 -38.31 23.59
N GLU A 378 34.50 -39.47 23.30
CA GLU A 378 34.25 -39.95 21.93
C GLU A 378 33.07 -39.19 21.30
N GLU A 379 33.17 -38.84 20.01
CA GLU A 379 32.08 -38.19 19.26
C GLU A 379 31.44 -39.23 18.33
N ILE A 380 30.12 -39.41 18.43
CA ILE A 380 29.32 -40.30 17.60
C ILE A 380 28.23 -39.51 16.85
N PRO A 381 27.69 -40.02 15.73
CA PRO A 381 26.52 -39.43 15.09
C PRO A 381 25.32 -39.39 16.04
N ARG A 382 24.54 -38.31 16.05
CA ARG A 382 23.39 -38.17 16.97
C ARG A 382 22.26 -39.18 16.70
N ASP A 383 22.15 -39.69 15.48
CA ASP A 383 21.24 -40.79 15.11
C ASP A 383 21.48 -42.08 15.92
N TYR A 384 22.65 -42.21 16.57
CA TYR A 384 23.04 -43.35 17.39
C TYR A 384 22.74 -43.12 18.89
N VAL A 385 22.17 -41.96 19.25
CA VAL A 385 21.68 -41.69 20.60
C VAL A 385 20.31 -42.34 20.78
N ASN A 386 20.14 -43.10 21.86
CA ASN A 386 18.90 -43.83 22.19
C ASN A 386 18.42 -44.80 21.10
N ASP A 387 19.31 -45.29 20.23
CA ASP A 387 18.96 -46.18 19.14
C ASP A 387 18.79 -47.66 19.60
N GLY A 388 19.18 -47.94 20.84
CA GLY A 388 19.08 -49.24 21.50
C GLY A 388 20.37 -50.08 21.47
N GLU A 389 21.44 -49.59 20.86
CA GLU A 389 22.78 -50.19 20.82
C GLU A 389 23.80 -49.28 21.55
N ASP A 390 24.82 -49.87 22.18
CA ASP A 390 25.89 -49.11 22.82
C ASP A 390 26.92 -48.69 21.73
N ASP A 391 26.77 -47.51 21.13
CA ASP A 391 27.69 -46.91 20.16
C ASP A 391 28.79 -46.06 20.83
N CYS A 392 28.52 -45.47 22.00
CA CYS A 392 29.59 -45.01 22.90
C CYS A 392 30.25 -46.21 23.59
N ALA A 393 31.58 -46.22 23.70
CA ALA A 393 32.31 -47.32 24.34
C ALA A 393 31.94 -47.55 25.82
N ASP A 394 31.35 -46.55 26.47
CA ASP A 394 30.83 -46.59 27.83
C ASP A 394 29.29 -46.69 27.92
N GLY A 395 28.58 -46.69 26.80
CA GLY A 395 27.12 -46.75 26.69
C GLY A 395 26.42 -45.46 27.16
N SER A 396 27.11 -44.32 27.11
CA SER A 396 26.57 -43.00 27.51
C SER A 396 25.59 -42.39 26.51
N ASP A 397 25.53 -42.94 25.31
CA ASP A 397 24.55 -42.64 24.25
C ASP A 397 23.16 -43.23 24.49
N GLU A 398 23.02 -44.17 25.42
CA GLU A 398 21.77 -44.88 25.69
C GLU A 398 21.07 -44.39 26.97
N GLY A 399 19.85 -43.86 26.82
CA GLY A 399 19.05 -43.29 27.90
C GLY A 399 19.31 -41.79 28.15
N VAL A 400 19.85 -41.10 27.15
CA VAL A 400 19.98 -39.64 27.10
C VAL A 400 18.58 -39.04 26.99
N ASP A 401 18.26 -38.04 27.81
CA ASP A 401 17.02 -37.29 27.63
C ASP A 401 17.27 -36.34 26.44
N GLU A 402 16.51 -36.44 25.35
CA GLU A 402 16.70 -35.63 24.13
C GLU A 402 16.57 -34.10 24.37
N GLU A 403 16.25 -33.67 25.60
CA GLU A 403 16.17 -32.29 26.08
C GLU A 403 17.54 -31.60 26.29
N ASP A 404 18.69 -32.27 26.10
CA ASP A 404 20.02 -31.73 26.46
C ASP A 404 20.56 -30.57 25.59
N LEU A 405 19.85 -30.14 24.55
CA LEU A 405 20.15 -28.88 23.83
C LEU A 405 19.27 -27.71 24.29
N ALA A 406 18.12 -28.01 24.89
CA ALA A 406 17.35 -27.01 25.60
C ALA A 406 18.01 -26.66 26.94
N SER A 407 18.83 -27.55 27.53
CA SER A 407 19.39 -27.37 28.87
C SER A 407 20.44 -26.26 28.97
N GLU A 408 21.35 -26.09 28.00
CA GLU A 408 22.35 -25.02 28.04
C GLU A 408 21.72 -23.64 27.80
N LEU A 409 20.75 -23.53 26.90
CA LEU A 409 19.97 -22.31 26.67
C LEU A 409 19.06 -21.98 27.84
N GLU A 410 18.40 -22.99 28.43
CA GLU A 410 17.64 -22.82 29.66
C GLU A 410 18.56 -22.40 30.81
N GLU A 411 19.78 -22.93 30.90
CA GLU A 411 20.77 -22.52 31.90
C GLU A 411 21.24 -21.08 31.69
N LEU A 412 21.54 -20.68 30.44
CA LEU A 412 21.88 -19.30 30.05
C LEU A 412 20.73 -18.35 30.43
N ALA A 413 19.51 -18.64 29.96
CA ALA A 413 18.33 -17.83 30.23
C ALA A 413 18.02 -17.76 31.73
N MET A 414 18.15 -18.86 32.47
CA MET A 414 17.92 -18.89 33.92
C MET A 414 19.02 -18.16 34.70
N ASN A 415 20.27 -18.18 34.23
CA ASN A 415 21.36 -17.44 34.85
C ASN A 415 21.16 -15.93 34.67
N ILE A 416 20.84 -15.47 33.46
CA ILE A 416 20.49 -14.08 33.18
C ILE A 416 19.26 -13.68 34.00
N TYR A 417 18.18 -14.47 33.96
CA TYR A 417 16.96 -14.22 34.75
C TYR A 417 17.23 -14.10 36.25
N GLY A 418 18.16 -14.90 36.79
CA GLY A 418 18.57 -14.79 38.19
C GLY A 418 19.17 -13.42 38.55
N ALA A 419 19.88 -12.78 37.62
CA ALA A 419 20.38 -11.41 37.82
C ALA A 419 19.23 -10.39 37.85
N PHE A 420 18.25 -10.54 36.95
CA PHE A 420 17.06 -9.69 36.89
C PHE A 420 16.18 -9.84 38.14
N GLU A 421 16.02 -11.05 38.70
CA GLU A 421 15.24 -11.27 39.93
C GLU A 421 15.84 -10.52 41.14
N GLU A 422 17.16 -10.41 41.20
CA GLU A 422 17.85 -9.69 42.29
C GLU A 422 17.84 -8.16 42.12
N SER A 423 17.60 -7.67 40.89
CA SER A 423 17.65 -6.26 40.50
C SER A 423 16.42 -5.43 40.89
N ASP A 424 16.40 -4.16 40.50
CA ASP A 424 15.21 -3.31 40.56
C ASP A 424 14.28 -3.38 39.33
N PHE A 425 14.60 -4.17 38.30
CA PHE A 425 13.82 -4.29 37.04
C PHE A 425 12.31 -4.39 37.28
N GLY A 426 11.88 -5.37 38.09
CA GLY A 426 10.46 -5.59 38.36
C GLY A 426 9.77 -4.44 39.09
N LYS A 427 10.49 -3.71 39.95
CA LYS A 427 9.95 -2.52 40.65
C LYS A 427 9.90 -1.30 39.72
N ASN A 428 10.90 -1.18 38.86
CA ASN A 428 10.97 -0.14 37.84
C ASN A 428 9.78 -0.32 36.88
N LEU A 429 9.52 -1.54 36.41
CA LEU A 429 8.38 -1.86 35.55
C LEU A 429 7.04 -1.60 36.23
N GLU A 430 6.90 -1.95 37.52
CA GLU A 430 5.72 -1.59 38.32
C GLU A 430 5.54 -0.07 38.39
N SER A 431 6.63 0.68 38.54
CA SER A 431 6.61 2.15 38.58
C SER A 431 6.23 2.78 37.23
N VAL A 432 6.70 2.21 36.11
CA VAL A 432 6.26 2.59 34.76
C VAL A 432 4.76 2.37 34.64
N GLY A 433 4.26 1.18 35.03
CA GLY A 433 2.83 0.85 34.95
C GLY A 433 1.95 1.80 35.77
N GLU A 434 2.32 2.08 37.02
CA GLU A 434 1.57 3.03 37.88
C GLU A 434 1.57 4.45 37.30
N LYS A 435 2.70 4.88 36.74
CA LYS A 435 2.85 6.22 36.16
C LYS A 435 2.07 6.33 34.84
N LEU A 436 2.19 5.34 33.97
CA LEU A 436 1.48 5.27 32.71
C LEU A 436 -0.04 5.21 32.94
N GLU A 437 -0.53 4.43 33.90
CA GLU A 437 -1.96 4.41 34.27
C GLU A 437 -2.44 5.83 34.61
N PHE A 438 -1.67 6.56 35.42
CA PHE A 438 -2.00 7.95 35.77
C PHE A 438 -1.96 8.91 34.58
N GLU A 439 -1.01 8.77 33.66
CA GLU A 439 -0.98 9.63 32.47
C GLU A 439 -2.11 9.28 31.49
N MET A 440 -2.45 7.99 31.35
CA MET A 440 -3.56 7.54 30.49
C MET A 440 -4.93 7.95 31.03
N GLU A 441 -5.10 8.15 32.35
CA GLU A 441 -6.32 8.75 32.93
C GLU A 441 -6.64 10.13 32.34
N LYS A 442 -5.65 10.90 31.86
CA LYS A 442 -5.90 12.20 31.19
C LYS A 442 -6.76 12.05 29.92
N TYR A 443 -6.63 10.91 29.25
CA TYR A 443 -7.25 10.62 27.96
C TYR A 443 -8.50 9.73 28.08
N GLU A 444 -8.81 9.20 29.27
CA GLU A 444 -9.98 8.35 29.50
C GLU A 444 -11.30 9.05 29.15
N ASP A 445 -11.40 10.34 29.44
CA ASP A 445 -12.57 11.19 29.15
C ASP A 445 -12.45 11.94 27.81
N LEU A 446 -11.45 11.62 26.98
CA LEU A 446 -11.29 12.27 25.68
C LEU A 446 -12.41 11.81 24.73
N GLU A 447 -13.36 12.69 24.46
CA GLU A 447 -14.35 12.49 23.40
C GLU A 447 -13.68 12.88 22.07
N LEU A 448 -13.68 11.96 21.10
CA LEU A 448 -13.23 12.28 19.74
C LEU A 448 -14.17 13.34 19.15
N GLU A 449 -13.64 14.55 18.95
CA GLU A 449 -14.38 15.67 18.41
C GLU A 449 -14.17 15.74 16.90
N PHE A 450 -15.07 15.11 16.16
CA PHE A 450 -15.06 15.23 14.70
C PHE A 450 -15.68 16.58 14.28
N PRO A 451 -15.00 17.36 13.42
CA PRO A 451 -15.53 18.64 12.94
C PRO A 451 -16.78 18.47 12.05
N TYR A 452 -16.93 17.31 11.42
CA TYR A 452 -18.03 16.96 10.53
C TYR A 452 -18.75 15.70 11.05
N VAL A 453 -20.08 15.73 11.04
CA VAL A 453 -20.96 14.62 11.46
C VAL A 453 -21.58 13.87 10.30
N ASP A 454 -21.56 14.48 9.11
CA ASP A 454 -21.95 13.87 7.85
C ASP A 454 -21.04 14.43 6.75
N GLY A 455 -20.95 13.72 5.65
CA GLY A 455 -20.16 14.11 4.50
C GLY A 455 -20.70 13.46 3.24
N ASP A 456 -20.61 14.18 2.14
CA ASP A 456 -21.03 13.69 0.84
C ASP A 456 -19.98 14.02 -0.21
N TYR A 457 -19.94 13.25 -1.30
CA TYR A 457 -19.06 13.52 -2.42
C TYR A 457 -19.88 13.52 -3.71
N HIS A 458 -19.57 14.46 -4.59
CA HIS A 458 -20.27 14.62 -5.85
C HIS A 458 -19.29 14.86 -6.99
N ALA A 459 -19.50 14.17 -8.11
CA ALA A 459 -18.93 14.58 -9.37
C ALA A 459 -19.69 15.81 -9.90
N LEU A 460 -18.99 16.71 -10.60
CA LEU A 460 -19.54 17.98 -11.08
C LEU A 460 -19.72 17.92 -12.60
N TRP A 461 -20.96 17.78 -13.08
CA TRP A 461 -21.25 17.72 -14.52
C TRP A 461 -21.62 19.08 -15.11
N SER A 462 -20.93 19.51 -16.17
CA SER A 462 -21.28 20.72 -16.91
C SER A 462 -21.99 20.39 -18.22
N ASN A 463 -23.25 20.84 -18.36
CA ASN A 463 -24.01 20.73 -19.61
C ASN A 463 -23.41 21.61 -20.74
N GLU A 464 -22.67 22.67 -20.39
CA GLU A 464 -22.00 23.54 -21.35
C GLU A 464 -20.86 22.81 -22.06
N HIS A 465 -20.09 22.03 -21.30
CA HIS A 465 -18.96 21.24 -21.81
C HIS A 465 -19.33 19.79 -22.12
N SER A 466 -20.51 19.35 -21.70
CA SER A 466 -21.02 17.98 -21.79
C SER A 466 -20.02 16.95 -21.25
N ARG A 467 -19.42 17.24 -20.09
CA ARG A 467 -18.43 16.41 -19.38
C ARG A 467 -18.40 16.73 -17.88
N PHE A 468 -17.71 15.90 -17.12
CA PHE A 468 -17.34 16.23 -15.74
C PHE A 468 -16.28 17.34 -15.73
N VAL A 469 -16.34 18.22 -14.74
CA VAL A 469 -15.46 19.40 -14.64
C VAL A 469 -14.81 19.50 -13.25
N GLY A 470 -14.84 18.41 -12.50
CA GLY A 470 -14.31 18.33 -11.15
C GLY A 470 -15.10 17.41 -10.24
N LEU A 471 -14.67 17.35 -8.99
CA LEU A 471 -15.37 16.72 -7.88
C LEU A 471 -15.51 17.70 -6.71
N GLN A 472 -16.39 17.39 -5.78
CA GLN A 472 -16.56 18.15 -4.55
C GLN A 472 -16.84 17.25 -3.36
N LEU A 473 -16.07 17.42 -2.30
CA LEU A 473 -16.28 16.83 -0.98
C LEU A 473 -16.96 17.85 -0.07
N LEU A 474 -18.11 17.48 0.46
CA LEU A 474 -18.89 18.29 1.39
C LEU A 474 -18.80 17.74 2.80
N GLY A 475 -18.71 18.63 3.78
CA GLY A 475 -18.72 18.30 5.21
C GLY A 475 -19.84 19.05 5.94
N GLU A 476 -20.68 18.33 6.66
CA GLU A 476 -21.74 18.90 7.50
C GLU A 476 -21.32 18.92 8.98
N THR A 477 -21.40 20.09 9.62
CA THR A 477 -21.13 20.25 11.05
C THR A 477 -22.35 19.91 11.91
N GLU A 478 -22.19 19.64 13.21
CA GLU A 478 -23.31 19.42 14.15
C GLU A 478 -24.38 20.54 14.13
N ALA A 479 -23.97 21.76 13.80
CA ALA A 479 -24.86 22.92 13.69
C ALA A 479 -25.73 22.90 12.40
N GLY A 480 -25.55 21.90 11.53
CA GLY A 480 -26.23 21.75 10.24
C GLY A 480 -25.70 22.67 9.14
N ASN A 481 -24.48 23.21 9.29
CA ASN A 481 -23.83 23.99 8.23
C ASN A 481 -23.00 23.05 7.35
N VAL A 482 -23.17 23.18 6.03
CA VAL A 482 -22.45 22.41 5.02
C VAL A 482 -21.33 23.27 4.41
N TYR A 483 -20.13 22.69 4.30
CA TYR A 483 -18.93 23.33 3.77
C TYR A 483 -18.41 22.53 2.59
N SER A 484 -17.83 23.21 1.60
CA SER A 484 -16.96 22.58 0.62
C SER A 484 -15.62 22.34 1.29
N VAL A 485 -15.33 21.09 1.63
CA VAL A 485 -14.08 20.68 2.30
C VAL A 485 -12.97 20.52 1.27
N LEU A 486 -13.29 19.95 0.10
CA LEU A 486 -12.39 19.82 -1.04
C LEU A 486 -13.20 20.04 -2.32
N GLY A 487 -12.61 20.66 -3.33
CA GLY A 487 -13.27 20.91 -4.62
C GLY A 487 -13.08 22.34 -5.11
N PRO A 488 -13.64 22.66 -6.28
CA PRO A 488 -13.53 24.00 -6.85
C PRO A 488 -14.30 25.02 -5.99
N GLU A 489 -13.87 26.29 -6.05
CA GLU A 489 -14.63 27.37 -5.42
C GLU A 489 -16.08 27.36 -5.92
N THR A 490 -17.02 27.29 -4.99
CA THR A 490 -18.46 27.22 -5.30
C THR A 490 -19.22 28.41 -4.72
N SER A 491 -20.36 28.71 -5.36
CA SER A 491 -21.37 29.65 -4.88
C SER A 491 -22.46 29.01 -4.01
N ALA A 492 -22.56 27.67 -3.98
CA ALA A 492 -23.61 26.94 -3.27
C ALA A 492 -23.26 26.69 -1.80
N TYR A 493 -21.98 26.39 -1.52
CA TYR A 493 -21.50 26.04 -0.19
C TYR A 493 -20.50 27.06 0.35
N ASN A 494 -20.19 26.97 1.65
CA ASN A 494 -19.13 27.78 2.22
C ASN A 494 -17.77 27.13 1.94
N ASN A 495 -16.89 27.84 1.23
CA ASN A 495 -15.53 27.39 0.89
C ASN A 495 -14.51 27.60 2.01
N ASN A 496 -14.95 27.94 3.23
CA ASN A 496 -14.06 28.11 4.39
C ASN A 496 -14.46 27.09 5.46
N PRO A 497 -14.04 25.82 5.32
CA PRO A 497 -14.30 24.80 6.32
C PRO A 497 -13.77 25.20 7.71
N PRO A 498 -14.43 24.75 8.81
CA PRO A 498 -13.97 25.04 10.17
C PRO A 498 -12.64 24.36 10.52
N VAL A 499 -12.38 23.21 9.90
CA VAL A 499 -11.12 22.47 9.97
C VAL A 499 -10.67 22.24 8.54
N ASP A 500 -9.48 22.74 8.24
CA ASP A 500 -8.81 22.56 6.97
C ASP A 500 -7.91 21.33 7.08
N ILE A 501 -7.92 20.50 6.06
CA ILE A 501 -7.03 19.34 5.91
C ILE A 501 -6.07 19.64 4.78
N HIS A 502 -4.84 19.14 4.81
CA HIS A 502 -3.80 19.50 3.85
C HIS A 502 -3.98 18.89 2.44
N LEU A 503 -5.22 18.65 2.01
CA LEU A 503 -5.57 18.30 0.64
C LEU A 503 -5.72 19.57 -0.20
N GLU A 504 -4.91 19.69 -1.25
CA GLU A 504 -4.99 20.80 -2.20
C GLU A 504 -5.85 20.40 -3.42
N TYR A 505 -6.73 21.30 -3.86
CA TYR A 505 -7.54 21.11 -5.07
C TYR A 505 -7.12 22.11 -6.15
N LEU A 506 -6.75 21.61 -7.31
CA LEU A 506 -6.25 22.40 -8.45
C LEU A 506 -7.27 22.44 -9.59
N VAL A 507 -7.28 23.54 -10.35
CA VAL A 507 -8.14 23.73 -11.52
C VAL A 507 -7.40 24.44 -12.66
N GLY A 508 -7.68 24.06 -13.91
CA GLY A 508 -7.13 24.68 -15.10
C GLY A 508 -5.60 24.62 -15.15
N ALA A 509 -4.95 25.75 -15.46
CA ALA A 509 -3.52 25.81 -15.72
C ALA A 509 -2.65 25.36 -14.53
N ALA A 510 -3.09 25.60 -13.28
CA ALA A 510 -2.39 25.07 -12.11
C ALA A 510 -2.41 23.53 -12.07
N ALA A 511 -3.53 22.90 -12.45
CA ALA A 511 -3.61 21.45 -12.55
C ALA A 511 -2.75 20.91 -13.70
N ASP A 512 -2.78 21.56 -14.87
CA ASP A 512 -1.95 21.19 -16.03
C ASP A 512 -0.45 21.25 -15.69
N GLU A 513 0.00 22.35 -15.06
CA GLU A 513 1.42 22.53 -14.70
C GLU A 513 1.88 21.52 -13.64
N ALA A 514 0.98 21.11 -12.75
CA ALA A 514 1.24 20.12 -11.71
C ALA A 514 1.26 18.69 -12.27
N GLU A 515 0.33 18.37 -13.18
CA GLU A 515 0.30 17.12 -13.92
C GLU A 515 1.59 16.92 -14.73
N ASP A 516 1.96 17.91 -15.56
CA ASP A 516 3.20 17.92 -16.35
C ASP A 516 4.45 17.66 -15.47
N ALA A 517 4.46 18.17 -14.24
CA ALA A 517 5.56 17.98 -13.30
C ALA A 517 5.57 16.56 -12.71
N ALA A 518 4.39 16.01 -12.42
CA ALA A 518 4.19 14.71 -11.80
C ALA A 518 4.36 13.54 -12.79
N GLU A 519 4.07 13.75 -14.09
CA GLU A 519 4.17 12.71 -15.13
C GLU A 519 5.52 11.99 -15.12
N THR A 520 6.59 12.74 -14.86
CA THR A 520 7.96 12.21 -14.93
C THR A 520 8.42 11.46 -13.68
N ALA A 521 7.67 11.54 -12.58
CA ALA A 521 8.01 10.86 -11.33
C ALA A 521 7.39 9.46 -11.32
N ASP A 522 8.18 8.43 -11.58
CA ASP A 522 7.71 7.03 -11.70
C ASP A 522 8.39 6.06 -10.71
N THR A 523 9.29 6.58 -9.87
CA THR A 523 10.03 5.85 -8.84
C THR A 523 9.72 6.33 -7.43
N ILE A 524 9.96 5.49 -6.43
CA ILE A 524 9.70 5.83 -5.03
C ILE A 524 10.62 6.96 -4.57
N GLU A 525 11.87 7.01 -5.06
CA GLU A 525 12.83 8.05 -4.72
C GLU A 525 12.47 9.43 -5.29
N GLU A 526 11.68 9.48 -6.35
CA GLU A 526 11.16 10.71 -6.93
C GLU A 526 9.89 11.18 -6.23
N LEU A 527 8.99 10.26 -5.89
CA LEU A 527 7.70 10.54 -5.26
C LEU A 527 7.79 10.74 -3.73
N ALA A 528 8.78 10.15 -3.10
CA ALA A 528 9.09 10.27 -1.68
C ALA A 528 10.60 10.39 -1.49
N PRO A 529 11.20 11.55 -1.82
CA PRO A 529 12.64 11.71 -1.80
C PRO A 529 13.20 11.56 -0.39
N VAL A 530 14.22 10.72 -0.23
CA VAL A 530 14.91 10.48 1.06
C VAL A 530 15.41 11.78 1.71
N ALA A 531 15.73 12.81 0.91
CA ALA A 531 16.11 14.12 1.46
C ALA A 531 14.98 14.85 2.21
N ALA A 532 13.72 14.52 1.92
CA ALA A 532 12.54 14.97 2.65
C ALA A 532 12.14 13.99 3.79
N HIS A 533 12.71 12.78 3.80
CA HIS A 533 12.49 11.75 4.81
C HIS A 533 13.63 11.73 5.85
N ASP A 534 13.61 12.68 6.79
CA ASP A 534 14.71 12.87 7.75
C ASP A 534 14.72 11.83 8.88
N VAL A 535 15.22 10.63 8.58
CA VAL A 535 15.43 9.56 9.56
C VAL A 535 16.62 9.82 10.52
N SER A 536 17.30 10.98 10.46
CA SER A 536 18.51 11.23 11.27
C SER A 536 18.26 11.10 12.77
N ALA A 537 17.06 11.47 13.24
CA ALA A 537 16.69 11.31 14.65
C ALA A 537 16.49 9.84 15.02
N ILE A 538 15.90 9.05 14.12
CA ILE A 538 15.73 7.60 14.26
C ILE A 538 17.11 6.94 14.27
N VAL A 539 17.92 7.11 13.22
CA VAL A 539 19.26 6.54 13.13
C VAL A 539 20.16 6.97 14.31
N ALA A 540 20.08 8.22 14.75
CA ALA A 540 20.85 8.67 15.92
C ALA A 540 20.37 8.05 17.24
N ALA A 541 19.08 7.71 17.35
CA ALA A 541 18.55 6.98 18.48
C ALA A 541 18.98 5.50 18.39
N LEU A 542 18.75 4.84 17.25
CA LEU A 542 19.06 3.42 17.01
C LEU A 542 20.57 3.09 17.04
N GLY A 543 21.45 4.07 16.80
CA GLY A 543 22.89 3.88 16.95
C GLY A 543 23.48 2.93 15.91
N GLU A 544 24.22 1.91 16.36
CA GLU A 544 24.79 0.88 15.48
C GLU A 544 23.76 -0.20 15.06
N HIS A 545 22.58 -0.17 15.68
CA HIS A 545 21.47 -1.11 15.44
C HIS A 545 20.41 -0.53 14.48
N ALA A 546 20.73 0.56 13.78
CA ALA A 546 19.89 1.07 12.70
C ALA A 546 20.00 0.13 11.50
N PRO A 547 18.88 -0.37 10.92
CA PRO A 547 18.91 -1.20 9.72
C PRO A 547 19.72 -0.54 8.60
N GLU A 548 20.45 -1.32 7.81
CA GLU A 548 21.19 -0.79 6.65
C GLU A 548 20.26 -0.08 5.64
N SER A 549 19.00 -0.53 5.54
CA SER A 549 17.96 0.12 4.73
C SER A 549 17.66 1.57 5.16
N MET A 550 17.80 1.88 6.45
CA MET A 550 17.63 3.22 7.03
C MET A 550 18.92 4.07 6.97
N VAL A 551 20.07 3.43 6.74
CA VAL A 551 21.39 4.07 6.69
C VAL A 551 21.82 4.26 5.24
N VAL A 552 21.62 5.47 4.70
CA VAL A 552 22.06 5.78 3.33
C VAL A 552 23.59 5.75 3.22
N GLU A 553 24.15 4.62 2.77
CA GLU A 553 25.55 4.56 2.35
C GLU A 553 25.76 5.24 0.98
N PRO A 554 26.88 5.97 0.78
CA PRO A 554 27.24 6.50 -0.54
C PRO A 554 27.53 5.34 -1.52
N PRO A 555 27.12 5.44 -2.80
CA PRO A 555 27.07 4.30 -3.71
C PRO A 555 28.44 3.65 -3.93
N ALA A 556 28.49 2.33 -3.74
CA ALA A 556 29.61 1.49 -4.12
C ALA A 556 29.73 1.38 -5.66
N PRO A 557 30.95 1.26 -6.21
CA PRO A 557 31.15 1.10 -7.65
C PRO A 557 30.75 -0.30 -8.13
N PRO A 558 30.28 -0.44 -9.39
CA PRO A 558 29.71 -1.70 -9.88
C PRO A 558 30.80 -2.74 -10.19
N GLU A 559 30.56 -4.00 -9.85
CA GLU A 559 31.28 -5.15 -10.39
C GLU A 559 30.35 -6.10 -11.17
N GLU A 560 30.98 -6.78 -12.12
CA GLU A 560 30.43 -7.39 -13.34
C GLU A 560 29.88 -8.82 -13.09
N GLY A 561 28.79 -9.17 -13.78
CA GLY A 561 28.02 -10.42 -13.61
C GLY A 561 28.54 -11.67 -14.35
N GLU A 562 27.71 -12.73 -14.40
CA GLU A 562 27.74 -13.92 -15.30
C GLU A 562 26.45 -14.75 -15.01
N GLU A 563 25.47 -14.80 -15.92
CA GLU A 563 25.12 -15.81 -16.97
C GLU A 563 24.47 -17.14 -16.50
N GLU A 564 23.28 -17.38 -17.10
CA GLU A 564 22.24 -18.42 -16.96
C GLU A 564 22.68 -19.89 -17.16
N GLU A 565 21.86 -20.86 -16.70
CA GLU A 565 21.53 -22.07 -17.50
C GLU A 565 20.25 -22.81 -17.01
N SER A 566 19.45 -23.27 -17.97
CA SER A 566 18.09 -23.83 -17.93
C SER A 566 18.00 -25.37 -17.83
N GLU A 567 16.85 -25.94 -17.38
CA GLU A 567 15.98 -26.89 -18.15
C GLU A 567 14.99 -27.73 -17.28
N THR A 568 13.68 -27.53 -17.50
CA THR A 568 12.55 -28.50 -17.65
C THR A 568 12.30 -29.66 -16.66
N SER A 569 11.08 -29.74 -16.07
CA SER A 569 9.93 -30.54 -16.57
C SER A 569 8.73 -30.65 -15.59
N MET A 570 7.53 -30.42 -16.14
CA MET A 570 6.14 -30.74 -15.73
C MET A 570 5.87 -31.72 -14.55
N GLU A 571 4.91 -31.38 -13.68
CA GLU A 571 3.58 -32.02 -13.60
C GLU A 571 2.60 -31.23 -12.69
N GLU A 572 1.32 -31.23 -13.07
CA GLU A 572 0.20 -30.47 -12.49
C GLU A 572 -0.17 -30.88 -11.04
N SER A 573 -0.49 -29.90 -10.18
CA SER A 573 -1.43 -30.13 -9.07
C SER A 573 -2.33 -28.93 -8.78
N GLU A 574 -3.62 -29.13 -9.03
CA GLU A 574 -4.74 -28.29 -8.61
C GLU A 574 -4.83 -28.20 -7.06
N SER A 575 -4.83 -26.98 -6.51
CA SER A 575 -5.72 -26.48 -5.42
C SER A 575 -5.05 -25.24 -4.81
N GLY A 576 -5.64 -24.06 -4.76
CA GLY A 576 -6.99 -23.75 -4.33
C GLY A 576 -6.92 -22.76 -3.17
N GLY A 577 -6.81 -21.47 -3.51
CA GLY A 577 -7.23 -20.30 -2.72
C GLY A 577 -6.72 -20.15 -1.28
N LEU A 578 -5.79 -19.22 -1.05
CA LEU A 578 -5.52 -18.69 0.30
C LEU A 578 -5.44 -17.15 0.42
N PHE A 579 -5.36 -16.36 -0.64
CA PHE A 579 -5.38 -14.89 -0.51
C PHE A 579 -6.74 -14.29 -0.84
N GLY A 580 -7.64 -14.38 0.15
CA GLY A 580 -8.96 -13.77 0.13
C GLY A 580 -9.18 -12.89 1.35
N LEU A 581 -8.28 -11.95 1.65
CA LEU A 581 -8.54 -10.75 2.46
C LEU A 581 -7.51 -9.63 2.10
N PRO A 582 -7.94 -8.36 1.95
CA PRO A 582 -7.06 -7.25 1.62
C PRO A 582 -6.28 -6.77 2.86
N GLY A 583 -4.96 -6.63 2.72
CA GLY A 583 -4.09 -6.03 3.71
C GLY A 583 -4.30 -4.50 3.84
N PRO A 584 -3.77 -3.89 4.92
CA PRO A 584 -3.96 -2.48 5.27
C PRO A 584 -3.50 -1.46 4.20
N GLY A 585 -2.67 -1.85 3.23
CA GLY A 585 -2.26 -0.99 2.10
C GLY A 585 -3.34 -0.71 1.05
N PHE A 586 -4.34 -1.59 0.88
CA PHE A 586 -5.47 -1.32 -0.03
C PHE A 586 -6.45 -0.29 0.56
N ILE A 587 -6.40 -0.14 1.89
CA ILE A 587 -7.16 0.84 2.65
C ILE A 587 -6.45 2.19 2.56
N SER A 588 -5.13 2.35 2.69
CA SER A 588 -4.52 3.70 2.73
C SER A 588 -4.66 4.52 1.43
N VAL A 589 -4.39 3.96 0.25
CA VAL A 589 -4.42 4.71 -1.04
C VAL A 589 -5.86 5.04 -1.47
N VAL A 590 -6.77 4.09 -1.30
CA VAL A 590 -8.21 4.34 -1.50
C VAL A 590 -8.73 5.28 -0.41
N PHE A 591 -8.18 5.27 0.81
CA PHE A 591 -8.69 6.10 1.88
C PHE A 591 -8.21 7.57 1.84
N VAL A 592 -7.06 7.86 1.23
CA VAL A 592 -6.61 9.26 1.04
C VAL A 592 -7.25 9.92 -0.18
N VAL A 593 -7.57 9.16 -1.23
CA VAL A 593 -8.30 9.71 -2.41
C VAL A 593 -9.83 9.57 -2.26
N ILE A 594 -10.36 8.63 -1.45
CA ILE A 594 -11.81 8.35 -1.31
C ILE A 594 -12.28 8.22 0.17
N GLY A 595 -11.40 7.93 1.13
CA GLY A 595 -11.78 7.45 2.48
C GLY A 595 -12.16 8.50 3.52
N ALA A 596 -11.85 9.78 3.31
CA ALA A 596 -12.42 10.83 4.17
C ALA A 596 -13.97 10.82 4.14
N ALA A 597 -14.58 10.28 3.08
CA ALA A 597 -16.04 10.14 2.95
C ALA A 597 -16.61 8.80 3.49
N MET A 598 -15.81 7.73 3.67
CA MET A 598 -16.34 6.46 4.19
C MET A 598 -16.63 6.49 5.70
N ILE A 599 -15.95 7.35 6.46
CA ILE A 599 -16.19 7.52 7.91
C ILE A 599 -17.58 8.14 8.19
N ALA A 600 -18.15 8.91 7.25
CA ALA A 600 -19.50 9.46 7.39
C ALA A 600 -20.62 8.42 7.20
N ARG A 601 -20.38 7.31 6.49
CA ARG A 601 -21.44 6.36 6.11
C ARG A 601 -21.60 5.13 7.02
N ILE A 602 -20.69 4.92 7.99
CA ILE A 602 -20.73 3.76 8.92
C ILE A 602 -21.54 4.04 10.19
N MET A 603 -22.01 5.26 10.45
CA MET A 603 -23.00 5.47 11.52
C MET A 603 -24.40 5.03 11.06
N PRO A 604 -25.01 4.00 11.67
CA PRO A 604 -26.35 3.57 11.29
C PRO A 604 -27.33 4.71 11.54
N ARG A 605 -28.06 5.12 10.49
CA ARG A 605 -29.25 5.97 10.58
C ARG A 605 -30.09 5.49 11.76
N ARG A 606 -30.11 6.28 12.84
CA ARG A 606 -31.01 6.08 13.97
C ARG A 606 -32.42 6.38 13.47
N GLN A 607 -33.08 5.38 12.89
CA GLN A 607 -34.50 5.47 12.55
C GLN A 607 -35.29 5.75 13.83
N GLU A 608 -36.10 6.82 13.83
CA GLU A 608 -37.21 6.99 14.77
C GLU A 608 -38.31 5.95 14.55
#